data_AF-C6KV60-F1
#
_entry.id   AF-C6KV60-F1
#
_cell.length_a   1.000
_cell.length_b   1.000
_cell.length_c   1.000
_cell.angle_alpha   90.00
_cell.angle_beta   90.00
_cell.angle_gamma   90.00
#
_symmetry.space_group_name_H-M   'P 1'
#
loop_
_entity.id
_entity.type
_entity.pdbx_description
1 polymer ?
#
loop_
_entity_poly.entity_id
_entity_poly.type
_entity_poly.pdbx_seq_one_letter_code
_entity_poly.pdbx_strand_id
1 'polypeptide(L)'
;MTEQSKYQLLSPVSAGESEDLLAGKPSEDALRRIQALLADWLRMENVIVLTAAGCSVGAGGRLMAGPRTNNLECLVLDAVEKCELPPKAASIMRHRKATWPTEENGGPLGFEDWLSYLFNASGLTNPDSSPVDAVVWKGDVPEGEEPPLMLADGDLAELRKLVEKAIFAECALQIDRGELSGTSDGQSSGHIPFLAKLIARDTNLGRTHLFTLNYDTLFEQAMEELGVQYFDGFSGRASSRFDPAVYGLDIYYPGDVSEGRVRRFDKFLQYYKLHGSLHWYVGDDGMYRARHRDLSFASDYRKLPAEEKAAKLQSEGFSTINSFGILPTSQKFTQTLDMPYAHLFRLFHARLNQPQTFFLVVGYGFGDDHVTRIIETALMNPSLVMLVVEPNPQSAIVERVRRYQSLGQRAFVLTERLGAGEKCSYKIATFADFAQNIMPDVKWLDDYRRLRSFEEQIRKTEDRKPDAPESAT
;
A
#
# COMPACT_ATOMS: atom_id res chain seq x y z
N MET A 1 -35.74 -18.24 3.79
CA MET A 1 -35.30 -17.21 2.83
C MET A 1 -33.81 -17.40 2.63
N THR A 2 -33.37 -17.75 1.42
CA THR A 2 -31.95 -17.87 1.09
C THR A 2 -31.30 -16.47 1.16
N GLU A 3 -30.28 -16.32 2.00
CA GLU A 3 -29.55 -15.05 2.15
C GLU A 3 -28.91 -14.69 0.80
N GLN A 4 -29.22 -13.48 0.30
CA GLN A 4 -28.61 -12.97 -0.92
C GLN A 4 -27.10 -12.75 -0.72
N SER A 5 -26.33 -12.86 -1.80
CA SER A 5 -24.90 -12.59 -1.74
C SER A 5 -24.63 -11.14 -1.32
N LYS A 6 -23.72 -10.97 -0.36
CA LYS A 6 -23.23 -9.66 0.08
C LYS A 6 -22.30 -9.00 -0.94
N TYR A 7 -21.94 -9.72 -2.00
CA TYR A 7 -21.07 -9.26 -3.06
C TYR A 7 -21.85 -8.99 -4.35
N GLN A 8 -21.32 -8.07 -5.12
CA GLN A 8 -21.70 -7.80 -6.50
C GLN A 8 -20.45 -7.93 -7.38
N LEU A 9 -20.55 -8.71 -8.46
CA LEU A 9 -19.47 -8.86 -9.44
C LEU A 9 -19.95 -8.31 -10.77
N LEU A 10 -19.52 -7.09 -11.08
CA LEU A 10 -19.86 -6.39 -12.31
C LEU A 10 -19.00 -6.91 -13.45
N SER A 11 -19.63 -7.29 -14.55
CA SER A 11 -18.96 -7.87 -15.73
C SER A 11 -19.10 -6.97 -16.96
N PRO A 12 -18.22 -7.12 -17.97
CA PRO A 12 -18.38 -6.41 -19.22
C PRO A 12 -19.60 -6.91 -20.00
N VAL A 13 -20.23 -5.99 -20.73
CA VAL A 13 -21.40 -6.28 -21.59
C VAL A 13 -21.09 -7.37 -22.63
N SER A 14 -19.83 -7.51 -23.04
CA SER A 14 -19.34 -8.53 -23.96
C SER A 14 -19.32 -9.95 -23.39
N ALA A 15 -19.51 -10.15 -22.08
CA ALA A 15 -19.56 -11.48 -21.45
C ALA A 15 -20.85 -12.26 -21.73
N GLY A 16 -21.88 -11.63 -22.31
CA GLY A 16 -23.16 -12.28 -22.65
C GLY A 16 -24.02 -12.70 -21.44
N GLU A 17 -23.59 -12.36 -20.22
CA GLU A 17 -24.31 -12.58 -18.96
C GLU A 17 -24.89 -11.25 -18.43
N SER A 18 -25.70 -11.31 -17.34
CA SER A 18 -26.23 -10.10 -16.69
C SER A 18 -25.11 -9.18 -16.20
N GLU A 19 -25.38 -7.87 -16.13
CA GLU A 19 -24.44 -6.84 -15.67
C GLU A 19 -23.80 -7.17 -14.31
N ASP A 20 -24.56 -7.83 -13.42
CA ASP A 20 -24.10 -8.45 -12.19
C ASP A 20 -24.16 -9.98 -12.30
N LEU A 21 -22.99 -10.64 -12.23
CA LEU A 21 -22.86 -12.10 -12.35
C LEU A 21 -23.41 -12.87 -11.16
N LEU A 22 -23.67 -12.19 -10.04
CA LEU A 22 -24.11 -12.79 -8.79
C LEU A 22 -25.60 -12.51 -8.50
N ALA A 23 -26.26 -11.75 -9.39
CA ALA A 23 -27.67 -11.39 -9.23
C ALA A 23 -28.55 -12.64 -9.07
N GLY A 24 -29.39 -12.62 -8.03
CA GLY A 24 -30.34 -13.70 -7.74
C GLY A 24 -29.71 -15.01 -7.24
N LYS A 25 -28.38 -15.10 -7.07
CA LYS A 25 -27.72 -16.29 -6.54
C LYS A 25 -27.75 -16.30 -5.00
N PRO A 26 -27.94 -17.47 -4.37
CA PRO A 26 -27.68 -17.65 -2.94
C PRO A 26 -26.22 -17.30 -2.59
N SER A 27 -25.97 -16.86 -1.36
CA SER A 27 -24.65 -16.43 -0.91
C SER A 27 -23.53 -17.46 -1.17
N GLU A 28 -23.76 -18.75 -0.88
CA GLU A 28 -22.76 -19.82 -1.12
C GLU A 28 -22.45 -20.02 -2.60
N ASP A 29 -23.48 -20.04 -3.46
CA ASP A 29 -23.31 -20.24 -4.90
C ASP A 29 -22.63 -19.05 -5.56
N ALA A 30 -22.94 -17.83 -5.09
CA ALA A 30 -22.26 -16.62 -5.51
C ALA A 30 -20.77 -16.67 -5.14
N LEU A 31 -20.43 -17.07 -3.91
CA LEU A 31 -19.05 -17.21 -3.46
C LEU A 31 -18.28 -18.24 -4.29
N ARG A 32 -18.88 -19.43 -4.50
CA ARG A 32 -18.29 -20.48 -5.35
C ARG A 32 -18.06 -20.00 -6.78
N ARG A 33 -18.98 -19.20 -7.34
CA ARG A 33 -18.82 -18.61 -8.67
C ARG A 33 -17.65 -17.61 -8.73
N ILE A 34 -17.52 -16.73 -7.74
CA ILE A 34 -16.38 -15.79 -7.68
C ILE A 34 -15.06 -16.57 -7.56
N GLN A 35 -14.98 -17.53 -6.64
CA GLN A 35 -13.79 -18.34 -6.41
C GLN A 35 -13.39 -19.17 -7.63
N ALA A 36 -14.37 -19.71 -8.37
CA ALA A 36 -14.11 -20.42 -9.63
C ALA A 36 -13.52 -19.50 -10.70
N LEU A 37 -14.09 -18.31 -10.90
CA LEU A 37 -13.55 -17.32 -11.86
C LEU A 37 -12.14 -16.88 -11.47
N LEU A 38 -11.89 -16.62 -10.18
CA LEU A 38 -10.55 -16.29 -9.69
C LEU A 38 -9.57 -17.44 -9.89
N ALA A 39 -9.96 -18.68 -9.63
CA ALA A 39 -9.11 -19.84 -9.87
C ALA A 39 -8.78 -20.02 -11.37
N ASP A 40 -9.70 -19.68 -12.27
CA ASP A 40 -9.45 -19.68 -13.71
C ASP A 40 -8.48 -18.57 -14.11
N TRP A 41 -8.68 -17.34 -13.62
CA TRP A 41 -7.79 -16.21 -13.92
C TRP A 41 -6.40 -16.37 -13.31
N LEU A 42 -6.30 -16.96 -12.12
CA LEU A 42 -5.02 -17.30 -11.50
C LEU A 42 -4.27 -18.39 -12.26
N ARG A 43 -4.90 -19.14 -13.16
CA ARG A 43 -4.22 -20.11 -14.05
C ARG A 43 -3.68 -19.49 -15.35
N MET A 44 -3.96 -18.22 -15.62
CA MET A 44 -3.39 -17.51 -16.77
C MET A 44 -1.88 -17.35 -16.61
N GLU A 45 -1.11 -17.36 -17.70
CA GLU A 45 0.36 -17.38 -17.67
C GLU A 45 0.97 -16.21 -16.89
N ASN A 46 0.42 -15.00 -17.06
CA ASN A 46 0.90 -13.80 -16.41
C ASN A 46 -0.10 -13.32 -15.35
N VAL A 47 0.33 -13.25 -14.08
CA VAL A 47 -0.47 -12.66 -13.00
C VAL A 47 0.23 -11.41 -12.48
N ILE A 48 -0.47 -10.30 -12.56
CA ILE A 48 0.01 -8.99 -12.11
C ILE A 48 -0.95 -8.48 -11.06
N VAL A 49 -0.41 -8.06 -9.93
CA VAL A 49 -1.19 -7.46 -8.84
C VAL A 49 -0.71 -6.03 -8.66
N LEU A 50 -1.63 -5.07 -8.62
CA LEU A 50 -1.37 -3.70 -8.17
C LEU A 50 -2.09 -3.45 -6.85
N THR A 51 -1.32 -3.11 -5.82
CA THR A 51 -1.83 -2.73 -4.50
C THR A 51 -1.54 -1.27 -4.20
N ALA A 52 -2.40 -0.64 -3.40
CA ALA A 52 -2.21 0.74 -2.97
C ALA A 52 -2.82 0.95 -1.57
N ALA A 53 -3.03 2.20 -1.17
CA ALA A 53 -3.27 2.59 0.23
C ALA A 53 -4.43 1.83 0.90
N GLY A 54 -5.45 1.43 0.13
CA GLY A 54 -6.57 0.63 0.64
C GLY A 54 -6.17 -0.75 1.20
N CYS A 55 -5.05 -1.31 0.78
CA CYS A 55 -4.52 -2.57 1.33
C CYS A 55 -3.97 -2.41 2.75
N SER A 56 -3.47 -1.22 3.09
CA SER A 56 -2.84 -0.98 4.38
C SER A 56 -3.85 -0.60 5.47
N VAL A 57 -5.10 -0.27 5.11
CA VAL A 57 -6.16 0.15 6.05
C VAL A 57 -6.43 -0.90 7.13
N GLY A 58 -6.40 -2.19 6.79
CA GLY A 58 -6.57 -3.27 7.77
C GLY A 58 -5.49 -3.33 8.85
N ALA A 59 -4.30 -2.79 8.57
CA ALA A 59 -3.20 -2.61 9.52
C ALA A 59 -3.16 -1.18 10.14
N GLY A 60 -4.24 -0.41 9.92
CA GLY A 60 -4.38 0.99 10.36
C GLY A 60 -3.77 2.03 9.41
N GLY A 61 -3.44 1.67 8.18
CA GLY A 61 -2.94 2.59 7.17
C GLY A 61 -3.85 3.82 6.99
N ARG A 62 -3.22 4.98 6.85
CA ARG A 62 -3.89 6.28 6.69
C ARG A 62 -4.23 6.51 5.22
N LEU A 63 -5.35 7.19 4.97
CA LEU A 63 -5.80 7.53 3.63
C LEU A 63 -5.66 9.03 3.37
N MET A 64 -5.55 9.41 2.10
CA MET A 64 -5.56 10.82 1.67
C MET A 64 -6.95 11.47 1.68
N ALA A 65 -7.99 10.65 1.85
CA ALA A 65 -9.38 11.04 1.88
C ALA A 65 -10.13 10.23 2.95
N GLY A 66 -11.34 10.66 3.30
CA GLY A 66 -12.15 10.02 4.35
C GLY A 66 -12.17 10.84 5.64
N PRO A 67 -12.60 10.25 6.77
CA PRO A 67 -12.81 11.00 8.02
C PRO A 67 -11.50 11.53 8.60
N ARG A 68 -11.57 12.66 9.31
CA ARG A 68 -10.40 13.31 9.94
C ARG A 68 -9.57 12.37 10.81
N THR A 69 -10.21 11.41 11.47
CA THR A 69 -9.56 10.42 12.34
C THR A 69 -8.61 9.46 11.63
N ASN A 70 -8.76 9.26 10.32
CA ASN A 70 -7.87 8.42 9.51
C ASN A 70 -7.26 9.16 8.29
N ASN A 71 -7.48 10.47 8.20
CA ASN A 71 -6.95 11.30 7.14
C ASN A 71 -5.49 11.65 7.44
N LEU A 72 -4.59 11.33 6.50
CA LEU A 72 -3.15 11.53 6.67
C LEU A 72 -2.78 13.02 6.85
N GLU A 73 -3.43 13.93 6.12
CA GLU A 73 -3.17 15.37 6.25
C GLU A 73 -3.47 15.86 7.66
N CYS A 74 -4.63 15.49 8.21
CA CYS A 74 -5.02 15.89 9.56
C CYS A 74 -3.99 15.41 10.59
N LEU A 75 -3.65 14.12 10.58
CA LEU A 75 -2.76 13.53 11.57
C LEU A 75 -1.33 14.10 11.49
N VAL A 76 -0.85 14.38 10.27
CA VAL A 76 0.47 14.98 10.04
C VAL A 76 0.47 16.44 10.49
N LEU A 77 -0.47 17.25 10.01
CA LEU A 77 -0.46 18.69 10.29
C LEU A 77 -0.86 19.01 11.74
N ASP A 78 -1.67 18.19 12.40
CA ASP A 78 -1.97 18.33 13.83
C ASP A 78 -0.73 18.08 14.69
N ALA A 79 0.09 17.06 14.36
CA ALA A 79 1.35 16.81 15.07
C ALA A 79 2.39 17.91 14.80
N VAL A 80 2.56 18.30 13.53
CA VAL A 80 3.57 19.30 13.15
C VAL A 80 3.24 20.69 13.70
N GLU A 81 1.96 21.06 13.84
CA GLU A 81 1.55 22.36 14.41
C GLU A 81 2.00 22.53 15.87
N LYS A 82 2.16 21.43 16.60
CA LYS A 82 2.62 21.44 18.00
C LYS A 82 4.15 21.43 18.12
N CYS A 83 4.88 21.39 17.01
CA CYS A 83 6.34 21.50 17.01
C CYS A 83 6.80 22.96 17.03
N GLU A 84 8.09 23.18 17.35
CA GLU A 84 8.73 24.47 17.15
C GLU A 84 8.87 24.77 15.65
N LEU A 85 8.23 25.84 15.18
CA LEU A 85 8.19 26.24 13.77
C LEU A 85 8.57 27.70 13.60
N PRO A 86 9.23 28.06 12.48
CA PRO A 86 9.37 29.46 12.07
C PRO A 86 8.00 30.16 11.98
N PRO A 87 7.89 31.45 12.35
CA PRO A 87 6.61 32.16 12.38
C PRO A 87 5.82 32.08 11.06
N LYS A 88 6.51 32.23 9.93
CA LYS A 88 5.92 32.15 8.58
C LYS A 88 5.45 30.73 8.23
N ALA A 89 6.20 29.69 8.61
CA ALA A 89 5.77 28.30 8.45
C ALA A 89 4.49 28.01 9.25
N ALA A 90 4.44 28.46 10.51
CA ALA A 90 3.24 28.32 11.33
C ALA A 90 2.03 29.06 10.72
N SER A 91 2.26 30.17 10.05
CA SER A 91 1.26 30.96 9.31
C SER A 91 0.65 30.16 8.15
N ILE A 92 1.50 29.56 7.31
CA ILE A 92 1.09 28.72 6.18
C ILE A 92 0.25 27.53 6.65
N MET A 93 0.69 26.88 7.73
CA MET A 93 -0.03 25.74 8.30
C MET A 93 -1.42 26.15 8.79
N ARG A 94 -1.52 27.24 9.56
CA ARG A 94 -2.80 27.78 10.04
C ARG A 94 -3.75 28.08 8.88
N HIS A 95 -3.25 28.70 7.80
CA HIS A 95 -4.05 28.96 6.62
C HIS A 95 -4.53 27.67 5.94
N ARG A 96 -3.65 26.66 5.76
CA ARG A 96 -4.06 25.37 5.20
C ARG A 96 -5.16 24.72 6.05
N LYS A 97 -5.02 24.70 7.38
CA LYS A 97 -6.03 24.16 8.29
C LYS A 97 -7.35 24.93 8.25
N ALA A 98 -7.32 26.24 8.02
CA ALA A 98 -8.53 27.05 7.86
C ALA A 98 -9.34 26.70 6.60
N THR A 99 -8.70 26.10 5.58
CA THR A 99 -9.40 25.62 4.37
C THR A 99 -10.08 24.26 4.55
N TRP A 100 -9.90 23.60 5.71
CA TRP A 100 -10.47 22.28 5.95
C TRP A 100 -12.00 22.33 6.08
N PRO A 101 -12.71 21.28 5.59
CA PRO A 101 -14.17 21.21 5.71
C PRO A 101 -14.62 21.30 7.17
N THR A 102 -15.67 22.06 7.47
CA THR A 102 -16.21 22.18 8.84
C THR A 102 -16.94 20.91 9.31
N GLU A 103 -17.36 20.05 8.39
CA GLU A 103 -18.00 18.77 8.72
C GLU A 103 -17.00 17.78 9.33
N GLU A 104 -17.32 17.24 10.51
CA GLU A 104 -16.47 16.27 11.24
C GLU A 104 -16.14 15.00 10.43
N ASN A 105 -17.04 14.60 9.52
CA ASN A 105 -16.90 13.37 8.73
C ASN A 105 -16.06 13.53 7.46
N GLY A 106 -15.69 14.75 7.08
CA GLY A 106 -14.91 15.04 5.88
C GLY A 106 -13.51 15.54 6.21
N GLY A 107 -12.50 14.68 6.07
CA GLY A 107 -11.11 15.13 6.01
C GLY A 107 -10.85 15.99 4.76
N PRO A 108 -9.83 16.85 4.79
CA PRO A 108 -9.47 17.68 3.65
C PRO A 108 -9.00 16.84 2.45
N LEU A 109 -9.10 17.44 1.27
CA LEU A 109 -8.57 16.91 0.02
C LEU A 109 -7.44 17.81 -0.50
N GLY A 110 -6.65 17.31 -1.45
CA GLY A 110 -5.57 18.09 -2.07
C GLY A 110 -4.31 18.19 -1.21
N PHE A 111 -4.12 17.28 -0.25
CA PHE A 111 -2.88 17.22 0.53
C PHE A 111 -1.66 17.03 -0.36
N GLU A 112 -1.78 16.19 -1.38
CA GLU A 112 -0.73 15.97 -2.38
C GLU A 112 -0.34 17.27 -3.09
N ASP A 113 -1.31 18.06 -3.56
CA ASP A 113 -1.03 19.35 -4.21
C ASP A 113 -0.36 20.34 -3.24
N TRP A 114 -0.78 20.34 -1.98
CA TRP A 114 -0.18 21.19 -0.95
C TRP A 114 1.27 20.78 -0.64
N LEU A 115 1.53 19.47 -0.46
CA LEU A 115 2.89 18.94 -0.28
C LEU A 115 3.76 19.26 -1.49
N SER A 116 3.21 19.12 -2.70
CA SER A 116 3.90 19.49 -3.92
C SER A 116 4.41 20.91 -3.88
N TYR A 117 3.54 21.83 -3.48
CA TYR A 117 3.87 23.24 -3.43
C TYR A 117 4.90 23.54 -2.34
N LEU A 118 4.74 22.97 -1.14
CA LEU A 118 5.70 23.09 -0.04
C LEU A 118 7.11 22.61 -0.45
N PHE A 119 7.20 21.43 -1.09
CA PHE A 119 8.46 20.82 -1.47
C PHE A 119 9.12 21.52 -2.65
N ASN A 120 8.34 21.98 -3.63
CA ASN A 120 8.84 22.84 -4.71
C ASN A 120 9.39 24.16 -4.16
N ALA A 121 8.64 24.82 -3.26
CA ALA A 121 9.06 26.07 -2.65
C ALA A 121 10.37 25.89 -1.86
N SER A 122 10.45 24.88 -0.99
CA SER A 122 11.67 24.57 -0.23
C SER A 122 12.86 24.20 -1.13
N GLY A 123 12.64 23.43 -2.20
CA GLY A 123 13.70 23.07 -3.14
C GLY A 123 14.20 24.26 -3.97
N LEU A 124 13.30 25.17 -4.36
CA LEU A 124 13.65 26.39 -5.08
C LEU A 124 14.40 27.38 -4.20
N THR A 125 14.10 27.46 -2.90
CA THR A 125 14.82 28.37 -1.99
C THR A 125 16.14 27.83 -1.48
N ASN A 126 16.41 26.53 -1.69
CA ASN A 126 17.63 25.90 -1.19
C ASN A 126 18.87 26.46 -1.91
N PRO A 127 19.79 27.13 -1.17
CA PRO A 127 20.95 27.81 -1.75
C PRO A 127 21.97 26.86 -2.39
N ASP A 128 21.99 25.58 -2.00
CA ASP A 128 22.91 24.59 -2.58
C ASP A 128 22.48 24.17 -4.00
N SER A 129 21.20 24.28 -4.31
CA SER A 129 20.61 23.77 -5.56
C SER A 129 19.98 24.83 -6.46
N SER A 130 19.80 26.06 -5.97
CA SER A 130 19.03 27.08 -6.68
C SER A 130 19.56 28.50 -6.39
N PRO A 131 19.55 29.40 -7.39
CA PRO A 131 19.90 30.82 -7.20
C PRO A 131 18.75 31.67 -6.64
N VAL A 132 17.60 31.07 -6.30
CA VAL A 132 16.42 31.79 -5.82
C VAL A 132 16.45 31.88 -4.30
N ASP A 133 16.60 33.10 -3.75
CA ASP A 133 16.71 33.29 -2.29
C ASP A 133 15.36 33.18 -1.55
N ALA A 134 14.27 33.56 -2.22
CA ALA A 134 12.93 33.55 -1.65
C ALA A 134 11.84 33.40 -2.70
N VAL A 135 10.71 32.81 -2.30
CA VAL A 135 9.52 32.61 -3.14
C VAL A 135 8.28 33.25 -2.52
N VAL A 136 7.39 33.74 -3.37
CA VAL A 136 6.05 34.19 -2.97
C VAL A 136 5.17 32.96 -2.74
N TRP A 137 4.63 32.81 -1.53
CA TRP A 137 3.67 31.74 -1.23
C TRP A 137 2.34 31.97 -1.96
N LYS A 138 1.83 30.93 -2.62
CA LYS A 138 0.58 30.94 -3.36
C LYS A 138 -0.59 30.74 -2.40
N GLY A 139 -1.50 31.72 -2.36
CA GLY A 139 -2.73 31.67 -1.57
C GLY A 139 -3.03 33.00 -0.90
N ASP A 140 -4.14 33.07 -0.17
CA ASP A 140 -4.44 34.22 0.66
C ASP A 140 -3.44 34.29 1.81
N VAL A 141 -3.00 35.50 2.13
CA VAL A 141 -2.05 35.71 3.22
C VAL A 141 -2.78 35.47 4.55
N PRO A 142 -2.21 34.66 5.46
CA PRO A 142 -2.81 34.44 6.77
C PRO A 142 -3.02 35.76 7.52
N GLU A 143 -4.06 35.86 8.36
CA GLU A 143 -4.31 37.07 9.16
C GLU A 143 -3.06 37.47 9.97
N GLY A 144 -2.55 38.69 9.72
CA GLY A 144 -1.40 39.26 10.44
C GLY A 144 -0.10 39.38 9.64
N GLU A 145 -0.04 38.94 8.38
CA GLU A 145 1.13 39.15 7.50
C GLU A 145 0.82 40.07 6.31
N GLU A 146 1.81 40.85 5.87
CA GLU A 146 1.68 41.74 4.72
C GLU A 146 1.80 40.94 3.41
N PRO A 147 0.82 41.06 2.48
CA PRO A 147 0.96 40.47 1.15
C PRO A 147 2.02 41.20 0.31
N PRO A 148 2.89 40.49 -0.42
CA PRO A 148 2.99 39.03 -0.56
C PRO A 148 3.82 38.35 0.55
N LEU A 149 3.42 37.15 0.98
CA LEU A 149 4.19 36.32 1.91
C LEU A 149 5.45 35.77 1.22
N MET A 150 6.61 36.36 1.51
CA MET A 150 7.91 35.91 1.01
C MET A 150 8.53 34.87 1.96
N LEU A 151 8.94 33.73 1.42
CA LEU A 151 9.52 32.62 2.18
C LEU A 151 10.93 32.33 1.70
N ALA A 152 11.88 32.28 2.63
CA ALA A 152 13.25 31.84 2.39
C ALA A 152 13.44 30.38 2.83
N ASP A 153 14.61 29.79 2.54
CA ASP A 153 14.92 28.40 2.91
C ASP A 153 14.74 28.12 4.40
N GLY A 154 15.24 28.99 5.27
CA GLY A 154 15.10 28.84 6.72
C GLY A 154 13.65 28.84 7.22
N ASP A 155 12.71 29.40 6.45
CA ASP A 155 11.28 29.35 6.78
C ASP A 155 10.67 27.98 6.44
N LEU A 156 11.16 27.33 5.38
CA LEU A 156 10.52 26.15 4.78
C LEU A 156 11.23 24.83 5.09
N ALA A 157 12.54 24.85 5.30
CA ALA A 157 13.36 23.66 5.49
C ALA A 157 12.92 22.84 6.71
N GLU A 158 12.69 23.51 7.85
CA GLU A 158 12.27 22.82 9.07
C GLU A 158 10.83 22.30 8.96
N LEU A 159 9.92 23.09 8.37
CA LEU A 159 8.55 22.64 8.11
C LEU A 159 8.54 21.40 7.21
N ARG A 160 9.28 21.42 6.10
CA ARG A 160 9.42 20.29 5.19
C ARG A 160 9.93 19.05 5.94
N LYS A 161 11.01 19.19 6.70
CA LYS A 161 11.62 18.09 7.48
C LYS A 161 10.65 17.49 8.50
N LEU A 162 9.91 18.32 9.23
CA LEU A 162 8.92 17.84 10.20
C LEU A 162 7.75 17.13 9.52
N VAL A 163 7.26 17.64 8.39
CA VAL A 163 6.22 16.99 7.59
C VAL A 163 6.69 15.65 7.05
N GLU A 164 7.91 15.55 6.50
CA GLU A 164 8.50 14.29 6.05
C GLU A 164 8.57 13.25 7.18
N LYS A 165 9.08 13.64 8.35
CA LYS A 165 9.15 12.77 9.53
C LYS A 165 7.77 12.31 10.01
N ALA A 166 6.79 13.21 10.01
CA ALA A 166 5.44 12.90 10.43
C ALA A 166 4.75 11.93 9.46
N ILE A 167 4.92 12.11 8.15
CA ILE A 167 4.44 11.17 7.13
C ILE A 167 5.11 9.80 7.33
N PHE A 168 6.44 9.76 7.51
CA PHE A 168 7.16 8.52 7.80
C PHE A 168 6.56 7.79 8.99
N ALA A 169 6.33 8.51 10.09
CA ALA A 169 5.82 7.95 11.34
C ALA A 169 4.39 7.41 11.22
N GLU A 170 3.52 8.12 10.49
CA GLU A 170 2.13 7.69 10.26
C GLU A 170 2.03 6.53 9.25
N CYS A 171 2.97 6.45 8.29
CA CYS A 171 3.05 5.36 7.32
C CYS A 171 3.84 4.14 7.83
N ALA A 172 4.57 4.26 8.94
CA ALA A 172 5.25 3.13 9.56
C ALA A 172 4.22 2.17 10.17
N LEU A 173 4.05 1.01 9.54
CA LEU A 173 3.07 -0.01 9.92
C LEU A 173 3.78 -1.33 10.25
N GLN A 174 3.20 -2.07 11.19
CA GLN A 174 3.64 -3.41 11.55
C GLN A 174 2.46 -4.38 11.41
N ILE A 175 2.74 -5.57 10.88
CA ILE A 175 1.78 -6.67 10.91
C ILE A 175 1.58 -7.12 12.35
N ASP A 176 0.32 -7.35 12.72
CA ASP A 176 -0.01 -8.04 13.95
C ASP A 176 0.32 -9.54 13.81
N ARG A 177 1.36 -9.98 14.52
CA ARG A 177 1.78 -11.39 14.52
C ARG A 177 0.71 -12.32 15.11
N GLY A 178 -0.27 -11.81 15.86
CA GLY A 178 -1.43 -12.57 16.32
C GLY A 178 -2.28 -13.14 15.18
N GLU A 179 -2.18 -12.59 13.96
CA GLU A 179 -2.84 -13.13 12.77
C GLU A 179 -2.31 -14.51 12.35
N LEU A 180 -1.07 -14.85 12.74
CA LEU A 180 -0.41 -16.12 12.39
C LEU A 180 -0.91 -17.29 13.23
N SER A 181 -1.33 -17.04 14.47
CA SER A 181 -1.78 -18.06 15.44
C SER A 181 -3.30 -18.16 15.57
N GLY A 182 -4.05 -17.30 14.86
CA GLY A 182 -5.51 -17.28 14.90
C GLY A 182 -6.09 -16.68 16.19
N THR A 183 -5.25 -16.04 17.02
CA THR A 183 -5.67 -15.36 18.26
C THR A 183 -6.02 -13.89 18.05
N SER A 184 -5.83 -13.35 16.84
CA SER A 184 -6.30 -12.01 16.50
C SER A 184 -7.80 -11.88 16.76
N ASP A 185 -8.26 -10.76 17.33
CA ASP A 185 -9.68 -10.41 17.58
C ASP A 185 -10.51 -10.20 16.29
N GLY A 186 -10.28 -11.02 15.26
CA GLY A 186 -10.90 -10.92 13.94
C GLY A 186 -10.35 -9.82 13.04
N GLN A 187 -9.40 -9.00 13.49
CA GLN A 187 -8.74 -8.00 12.65
C GLN A 187 -7.51 -8.61 11.97
N SER A 188 -7.58 -8.75 10.64
CA SER A 188 -6.44 -9.12 9.82
C SER A 188 -6.09 -7.98 8.88
N SER A 189 -4.80 -7.76 8.71
CA SER A 189 -4.22 -6.89 7.70
C SER A 189 -4.51 -7.36 6.28
N GLY A 190 -4.86 -8.64 6.08
CA GLY A 190 -5.06 -9.26 4.76
C GLY A 190 -3.78 -9.70 4.05
N HIS A 191 -2.60 -9.19 4.45
CA HIS A 191 -1.34 -9.41 3.72
C HIS A 191 -0.89 -10.88 3.76
N ILE A 192 -0.92 -11.50 4.95
CA ILE A 192 -0.57 -12.90 5.16
C ILE A 192 -1.49 -13.83 4.35
N PRO A 193 -2.83 -13.82 4.53
CA PRO A 193 -3.70 -14.72 3.76
C PRO A 193 -3.64 -14.45 2.26
N PHE A 194 -3.48 -13.18 1.84
CA PHE A 194 -3.36 -12.84 0.42
C PHE A 194 -2.12 -13.47 -0.20
N LEU A 195 -0.94 -13.26 0.39
CA LEU A 195 0.32 -13.80 -0.14
C LEU A 195 0.32 -15.33 -0.08
N ALA A 196 -0.14 -15.93 1.01
CA ALA A 196 -0.22 -17.38 1.14
C ALA A 196 -1.06 -18.04 0.03
N LYS A 197 -2.17 -17.41 -0.34
CA LYS A 197 -3.04 -17.89 -1.44
C LYS A 197 -2.44 -17.58 -2.81
N LEU A 198 -1.73 -16.47 -2.96
CA LEU A 198 -1.12 -16.04 -4.22
C LEU A 198 0.10 -16.89 -4.62
N ILE A 199 0.96 -17.28 -3.66
CA ILE A 199 2.16 -18.10 -3.91
C ILE A 199 1.83 -19.57 -4.16
N ALA A 200 0.61 -20.03 -3.82
CA ALA A 200 0.18 -21.41 -4.01
C ALA A 200 -0.09 -21.78 -5.48
N ARG A 201 0.13 -20.83 -6.40
CA ARG A 201 -0.04 -21.01 -7.83
C ARG A 201 0.98 -22.01 -8.39
N ASP A 202 0.60 -22.71 -9.46
CA ASP A 202 1.47 -23.69 -10.12
C ASP A 202 2.79 -23.04 -10.58
N THR A 203 3.90 -23.62 -10.17
CA THR A 203 5.27 -23.20 -10.51
C THR A 203 5.64 -23.35 -11.98
N ASN A 204 4.86 -24.14 -12.75
CA ASN A 204 5.05 -24.29 -14.20
C ASN A 204 4.56 -23.08 -14.99
N LEU A 205 3.65 -22.29 -14.42
CA LEU A 205 3.17 -21.05 -15.00
C LEU A 205 4.15 -19.89 -14.70
N GLY A 206 4.02 -18.77 -15.41
CA GLY A 206 4.85 -17.57 -15.21
C GLY A 206 4.78 -17.01 -13.77
N ARG A 207 5.84 -16.35 -13.27
CA ARG A 207 5.85 -15.82 -11.89
C ARG A 207 4.77 -14.75 -11.67
N THR A 208 4.25 -14.67 -10.45
CA THR A 208 3.41 -13.55 -10.03
C THR A 208 4.26 -12.29 -9.85
N HIS A 209 3.78 -11.18 -10.38
CA HIS A 209 4.39 -9.85 -10.24
C HIS A 209 3.52 -8.96 -9.35
N LEU A 210 3.99 -8.64 -8.15
CA LEU A 210 3.31 -7.78 -7.19
C LEU A 210 3.90 -6.37 -7.27
N PHE A 211 3.11 -5.44 -7.80
CA PHE A 211 3.38 -4.01 -7.79
C PHE A 211 2.63 -3.36 -6.64
N THR A 212 3.27 -2.41 -5.97
CA THR A 212 2.62 -1.59 -4.94
C THR A 212 2.96 -0.11 -5.08
N LEU A 213 1.98 0.72 -4.74
CA LEU A 213 2.12 2.16 -4.56
C LEU A 213 2.36 2.54 -3.08
N ASN A 214 2.38 1.56 -2.18
CA ASN A 214 2.50 1.79 -0.74
C ASN A 214 3.96 2.02 -0.32
N TYR A 215 4.16 2.99 0.57
CA TYR A 215 5.47 3.23 1.18
C TYR A 215 5.81 2.21 2.27
N ASP A 216 4.77 1.76 3.00
CA ASP A 216 4.88 0.80 4.10
C ASP A 216 5.49 -0.52 3.66
N THR A 217 5.98 -1.30 4.62
CA THR A 217 6.69 -2.57 4.38
C THR A 217 5.83 -3.79 4.73
N LEU A 218 4.49 -3.69 4.70
CA LEU A 218 3.62 -4.76 5.17
C LEU A 218 3.74 -6.03 4.31
N PHE A 219 3.88 -5.89 2.98
CA PHE A 219 4.11 -7.04 2.12
C PHE A 219 5.46 -7.70 2.39
N GLU A 220 6.53 -6.92 2.60
CA GLU A 220 7.84 -7.48 2.98
C GLU A 220 7.77 -8.23 4.31
N GLN A 221 7.17 -7.62 5.34
CA GLN A 221 6.95 -8.27 6.63
C GLN A 221 6.17 -9.58 6.47
N ALA A 222 5.08 -9.58 5.69
CA ALA A 222 4.28 -10.80 5.45
C ALA A 222 5.06 -11.86 4.66
N MET A 223 5.86 -11.46 3.67
CA MET A 223 6.72 -12.39 2.93
C MET A 223 7.77 -13.02 3.86
N GLU A 224 8.38 -12.25 4.74
CA GLU A 224 9.32 -12.75 5.75
C GLU A 224 8.66 -13.74 6.72
N GLU A 225 7.48 -13.40 7.27
CA GLU A 225 6.73 -14.29 8.17
C GLU A 225 6.26 -15.58 7.48
N LEU A 226 6.06 -15.58 6.15
CA LEU A 226 5.70 -16.75 5.35
C LEU A 226 6.91 -17.52 4.79
N GLY A 227 8.12 -16.97 4.93
CA GLY A 227 9.34 -17.52 4.32
C GLY A 227 9.35 -17.45 2.79
N VAL A 228 8.69 -16.44 2.21
CA VAL A 228 8.66 -16.16 0.77
C VAL A 228 9.89 -15.36 0.40
N GLN A 229 10.67 -15.86 -0.55
CA GLN A 229 11.77 -15.12 -1.15
C GLN A 229 11.22 -14.13 -2.20
N TYR A 230 11.86 -12.98 -2.34
CA TYR A 230 11.43 -12.00 -3.33
C TYR A 230 12.61 -11.21 -3.88
N PHE A 231 12.42 -10.67 -5.08
CA PHE A 231 13.29 -9.63 -5.63
C PHE A 231 12.52 -8.32 -5.69
N ASP A 232 13.06 -7.31 -5.01
CA ASP A 232 12.50 -5.96 -4.88
C ASP A 232 13.27 -4.91 -5.69
N GLY A 233 14.26 -5.34 -6.49
CA GLY A 233 15.14 -4.45 -7.24
C GLY A 233 16.43 -4.08 -6.50
N PHE A 234 16.67 -4.64 -5.31
CA PHE A 234 17.90 -4.41 -4.57
C PHE A 234 18.71 -5.69 -4.40
N SER A 235 20.04 -5.55 -4.37
CA SER A 235 20.99 -6.63 -4.17
C SER A 235 21.85 -6.37 -2.94
N GLY A 236 21.96 -7.37 -2.07
CA GLY A 236 22.61 -7.28 -0.76
C GLY A 236 21.65 -7.65 0.38
N ARG A 237 22.13 -7.59 1.63
CA ARG A 237 21.32 -7.87 2.83
C ARG A 237 21.36 -6.74 3.86
N ALA A 238 22.55 -6.22 4.18
CA ALA A 238 22.72 -5.23 5.26
C ALA A 238 22.53 -3.77 4.82
N SER A 239 22.87 -3.46 3.58
CA SER A 239 22.69 -2.17 2.92
C SER A 239 22.62 -2.47 1.44
N SER A 240 21.44 -2.89 1.00
CA SER A 240 21.25 -3.39 -0.35
C SER A 240 21.35 -2.23 -1.33
N ARG A 241 22.06 -2.41 -2.43
CA ARG A 241 22.18 -1.40 -3.51
C ARG A 241 21.11 -1.66 -4.55
N PHE A 242 20.61 -0.62 -5.19
CA PHE A 242 19.70 -0.80 -6.32
C PHE A 242 20.40 -1.59 -7.45
N ASP A 243 19.72 -2.61 -7.96
CA ASP A 243 20.19 -3.51 -8.99
C ASP A 243 19.02 -3.94 -9.89
N PRO A 244 18.75 -3.24 -11.01
CA PRO A 244 17.61 -3.57 -11.85
C PRO A 244 17.72 -4.95 -12.51
N ALA A 245 18.92 -5.54 -12.58
CA ALA A 245 19.12 -6.85 -13.21
C ALA A 245 18.42 -7.99 -12.45
N VAL A 246 18.18 -7.83 -11.14
CA VAL A 246 17.53 -8.88 -10.32
C VAL A 246 16.10 -9.17 -10.77
N TYR A 247 15.41 -8.20 -11.37
CA TYR A 247 14.07 -8.41 -11.92
C TYR A 247 14.02 -9.34 -13.14
N GLY A 248 15.18 -9.64 -13.74
CA GLY A 248 15.33 -10.63 -14.79
C GLY A 248 15.73 -12.02 -14.28
N LEU A 249 15.99 -12.18 -12.98
CA LEU A 249 16.43 -13.42 -12.37
C LEU A 249 15.25 -14.24 -11.80
N ASP A 250 15.47 -15.53 -11.63
CA ASP A 250 14.54 -16.46 -10.97
C ASP A 250 15.34 -17.47 -10.13
N ILE A 251 14.67 -18.11 -9.17
CA ILE A 251 15.27 -19.03 -8.22
C ILE A 251 14.84 -20.46 -8.55
N TYR A 252 15.82 -21.34 -8.62
CA TYR A 252 15.65 -22.76 -8.89
C TYR A 252 16.27 -23.59 -7.78
N TYR A 253 15.67 -24.74 -7.49
CA TYR A 253 16.34 -25.77 -6.70
C TYR A 253 17.56 -26.27 -7.48
N PRO A 254 18.67 -26.59 -6.79
CA PRO A 254 19.75 -27.34 -7.40
C PRO A 254 19.16 -28.63 -8.00
N GLY A 255 19.30 -28.80 -9.31
CA GLY A 255 18.86 -30.03 -9.95
C GLY A 255 19.74 -31.19 -9.50
N ASP A 256 19.14 -32.37 -9.31
CA ASP A 256 19.93 -33.60 -9.26
C ASP A 256 20.42 -33.88 -10.69
N VAL A 257 21.72 -34.15 -10.86
CA VAL A 257 22.39 -34.22 -12.19
C VAL A 257 21.75 -35.26 -13.12
N SER A 258 20.99 -36.21 -12.53
CA SER A 258 20.27 -37.29 -13.20
C SER A 258 18.93 -36.90 -13.83
N GLU A 259 18.23 -35.86 -13.34
CA GLU A 259 16.85 -35.55 -13.78
C GLU A 259 16.77 -34.68 -15.04
N GLY A 260 17.86 -33.98 -15.41
CA GLY A 260 17.91 -33.15 -16.63
C GLY A 260 16.91 -31.99 -16.66
N ARG A 261 16.19 -31.73 -15.57
CA ARG A 261 15.20 -30.65 -15.41
C ARG A 261 15.48 -29.90 -14.12
N VAL A 262 15.45 -28.58 -14.19
CA VAL A 262 15.61 -27.72 -13.02
C VAL A 262 14.24 -27.36 -12.48
N ARG A 263 13.97 -27.65 -11.21
CA ARG A 263 12.71 -27.30 -10.56
C ARG A 263 12.76 -25.85 -10.06
N ARG A 264 11.76 -25.04 -10.37
CA ARG A 264 11.61 -23.69 -9.83
C ARG A 264 11.31 -23.71 -8.32
N PHE A 265 11.89 -22.78 -7.57
CA PHE A 265 11.55 -22.57 -6.16
C PHE A 265 10.12 -22.00 -6.06
N ASP A 266 9.25 -22.63 -5.30
CA ASP A 266 7.81 -22.32 -5.27
C ASP A 266 7.50 -21.04 -4.50
N LYS A 267 8.13 -20.83 -3.34
CA LYS A 267 7.92 -19.67 -2.47
C LYS A 267 8.71 -18.43 -2.93
N PHE A 268 8.50 -18.00 -4.18
CA PHE A 268 9.17 -16.84 -4.76
C PHE A 268 8.24 -15.89 -5.49
N LEU A 269 8.43 -14.58 -5.33
CA LEU A 269 7.63 -13.54 -5.98
C LEU A 269 8.47 -12.35 -6.46
N GLN A 270 8.06 -11.74 -7.58
CA GLN A 270 8.70 -10.53 -8.10
C GLN A 270 7.96 -9.30 -7.54
N TYR A 271 8.65 -8.47 -6.76
CA TYR A 271 8.04 -7.38 -6.00
C TYR A 271 8.53 -6.00 -6.45
N TYR A 272 7.62 -5.05 -6.62
CA TYR A 272 7.93 -3.76 -7.23
C TYR A 272 7.28 -2.62 -6.44
N LYS A 273 8.08 -1.66 -5.97
CA LYS A 273 7.60 -0.47 -5.27
C LYS A 273 7.66 0.76 -6.16
N LEU A 274 6.56 1.04 -6.87
CA LEU A 274 6.51 2.10 -7.89
C LEU A 274 6.71 3.50 -7.30
N HIS A 275 6.30 3.73 -6.05
CA HIS A 275 6.51 4.99 -5.32
C HIS A 275 7.68 4.92 -4.33
N GLY A 276 8.45 3.84 -4.32
CA GLY A 276 9.51 3.60 -3.34
C GLY A 276 8.99 3.14 -1.98
N SER A 277 9.83 3.25 -0.95
CA SER A 277 9.51 2.72 0.38
C SER A 277 10.15 3.50 1.52
N LEU A 278 9.56 3.38 2.72
CA LEU A 278 10.13 3.83 3.99
C LEU A 278 11.54 3.30 4.27
N HIS A 279 11.88 2.13 3.71
CA HIS A 279 13.19 1.51 3.93
C HIS A 279 14.23 1.88 2.85
N TRP A 280 13.85 2.69 1.84
CA TRP A 280 14.75 3.20 0.82
C TRP A 280 15.41 4.51 1.28
N TYR A 281 16.64 4.74 0.83
CA TYR A 281 17.36 5.98 1.06
C TYR A 281 18.42 6.17 -0.03
N VAL A 282 18.85 7.41 -0.24
CA VAL A 282 19.98 7.72 -1.13
C VAL A 282 21.26 7.70 -0.28
N GLY A 283 22.26 6.94 -0.70
CA GLY A 283 23.58 6.92 -0.06
C GLY A 283 24.41 8.15 -0.42
N ASP A 284 25.52 8.35 0.30
CA ASP A 284 26.45 9.47 0.05
C ASP A 284 27.07 9.42 -1.36
N ASP A 285 27.06 8.24 -1.99
CA ASP A 285 27.47 7.98 -3.37
C ASP A 285 26.39 8.36 -4.41
N GLY A 286 25.26 8.91 -3.97
CA GLY A 286 24.10 9.22 -4.81
C GLY A 286 23.32 7.98 -5.25
N MET A 287 23.69 6.77 -4.82
CA MET A 287 23.01 5.55 -5.20
C MET A 287 21.83 5.25 -4.28
N TYR A 288 20.74 4.75 -4.87
CA TYR A 288 19.62 4.23 -4.10
C TYR A 288 20.02 2.95 -3.35
N ARG A 289 19.69 2.94 -2.07
CA ARG A 289 19.92 1.83 -1.13
C ARG A 289 18.66 1.49 -0.36
N ALA A 290 18.62 0.27 0.16
CA ALA A 290 17.51 -0.27 0.94
C ALA A 290 18.02 -0.89 2.25
N ARG A 291 17.35 -0.57 3.36
CA ARG A 291 17.59 -1.15 4.69
C ARG A 291 16.32 -1.09 5.54
N HIS A 292 15.83 -2.25 5.96
CA HIS A 292 14.75 -2.33 6.94
C HIS A 292 15.16 -1.69 8.27
N ARG A 293 14.35 -0.75 8.74
CA ARG A 293 14.53 -0.05 10.02
C ARG A 293 13.70 -0.75 11.09
N ASP A 294 14.09 -0.60 12.35
CA ASP A 294 13.20 -0.98 13.45
C ASP A 294 11.98 -0.05 13.48
N LEU A 295 10.79 -0.64 13.39
CA LEU A 295 9.51 0.06 13.42
C LEU A 295 8.77 -0.13 14.75
N SER A 296 9.45 -0.64 15.79
CA SER A 296 8.87 -0.88 17.13
C SER A 296 8.19 0.36 17.72
N PHE A 297 8.71 1.55 17.43
CA PHE A 297 8.13 2.82 17.88
C PHE A 297 6.77 3.14 17.25
N ALA A 298 6.45 2.56 16.09
CA ALA A 298 5.39 3.06 15.21
C ALA A 298 3.99 2.86 15.79
N SER A 299 3.73 1.69 16.39
CA SER A 299 2.46 1.41 17.07
C SER A 299 2.19 2.41 18.20
N ASP A 300 3.20 2.67 19.03
CA ASP A 300 3.06 3.57 20.17
C ASP A 300 2.88 5.01 19.69
N TYR A 301 3.73 5.49 18.78
CA TYR A 301 3.64 6.83 18.20
C TYR A 301 2.23 7.13 17.65
N ARG A 302 1.64 6.20 16.90
CA ARG A 302 0.35 6.41 16.22
C ARG A 302 -0.84 6.52 17.18
N LYS A 303 -0.71 6.05 18.43
CA LYS A 303 -1.72 6.14 19.50
C LYS A 303 -1.60 7.42 20.33
N LEU A 304 -0.48 8.12 20.24
CA LEU A 304 -0.22 9.33 21.03
C LEU A 304 -1.11 10.50 20.58
N PRO A 305 -1.45 11.42 21.51
CA PRO A 305 -2.03 12.71 21.14
C PRO A 305 -1.02 13.58 20.36
N ALA A 306 -1.51 14.63 19.71
CA ALA A 306 -0.71 15.48 18.82
C ALA A 306 0.51 16.11 19.52
N GLU A 307 0.35 16.54 20.77
CA GLU A 307 1.41 17.15 21.58
C GLU A 307 2.57 16.17 21.85
N GLU A 308 2.25 14.92 22.18
CA GLU A 308 3.25 13.89 22.44
C GLU A 308 3.91 13.40 21.15
N LYS A 309 3.17 13.36 20.03
CA LYS A 309 3.73 13.12 18.69
C LYS A 309 4.77 14.19 18.34
N ALA A 310 4.46 15.46 18.59
CA ALA A 310 5.38 16.57 18.32
C ALA A 310 6.69 16.45 19.11
N ALA A 311 6.61 16.05 20.38
CA ALA A 311 7.80 15.81 21.20
C ALA A 311 8.67 14.68 20.62
N LYS A 312 8.05 13.61 20.09
CA LYS A 312 8.77 12.51 19.42
C LYS A 312 9.43 12.97 18.12
N LEU A 313 8.75 13.75 17.28
CA LEU A 313 9.29 14.23 15.99
C LEU A 313 10.55 15.09 16.15
N GLN A 314 10.66 15.80 17.27
CA GLN A 314 11.79 16.64 17.65
C GLN A 314 12.88 15.89 18.43
N SER A 315 12.64 14.62 18.82
CA SER A 315 13.62 13.81 19.52
C SER A 315 14.75 13.30 18.61
N GLU A 316 15.90 12.98 19.20
CA GLU A 316 17.05 12.42 18.46
C GLU A 316 16.72 11.12 17.71
N GLY A 317 15.76 10.32 18.19
CA GLY A 317 15.34 9.09 17.52
C GLY A 317 14.76 9.31 16.12
N PHE A 318 14.16 10.49 15.88
CA PHE A 318 13.61 10.87 14.58
C PHE A 318 14.60 11.69 13.73
N SER A 319 15.79 12.03 14.26
CA SER A 319 16.81 12.81 13.53
C SER A 319 17.40 12.07 12.34
N THR A 320 17.38 10.73 12.35
CA THR A 320 17.97 9.85 11.32
C THR A 320 16.98 9.49 10.20
N ILE A 321 15.75 10.00 10.26
CA ILE A 321 14.76 9.81 9.20
C ILE A 321 15.06 10.83 8.11
N ASN A 322 15.59 10.33 7.00
CA ASN A 322 15.84 11.10 5.78
C ASN A 322 14.75 10.80 4.74
N SER A 323 14.77 11.53 3.63
CA SER A 323 13.83 11.35 2.51
C SER A 323 13.72 9.88 2.08
N PHE A 324 12.48 9.40 1.95
CA PHE A 324 12.12 8.03 1.62
C PHE A 324 11.17 8.02 0.42
N GLY A 325 11.56 7.36 -0.66
CA GLY A 325 10.70 7.18 -1.83
C GLY A 325 10.31 8.47 -2.57
N ILE A 326 9.33 8.34 -3.48
CA ILE A 326 8.67 9.47 -4.14
C ILE A 326 7.51 9.89 -3.25
N LEU A 327 7.64 11.02 -2.56
CA LEU A 327 6.54 11.55 -1.73
C LEU A 327 5.32 11.94 -2.57
N PRO A 328 4.12 11.96 -1.97
CA PRO A 328 2.89 12.28 -2.69
C PRO A 328 2.86 13.75 -3.10
N THR A 329 3.54 14.06 -4.20
CA THR A 329 3.81 15.41 -4.70
C THR A 329 3.74 15.43 -6.23
N SER A 330 3.52 16.57 -6.86
CA SER A 330 3.51 16.75 -8.31
C SER A 330 4.91 16.60 -8.90
N GLN A 331 5.96 16.72 -8.07
CA GLN A 331 7.32 16.31 -8.43
C GLN A 331 7.45 14.81 -8.66
N LYS A 332 6.45 13.98 -8.27
CA LYS A 332 6.34 12.58 -8.68
C LYS A 332 6.74 12.40 -10.13
N PHE A 333 6.20 13.24 -11.02
CA PHE A 333 6.46 13.09 -12.46
C PHE A 333 7.93 13.29 -12.83
N THR A 334 8.66 14.21 -12.18
CA THR A 334 10.08 14.38 -12.47
C THR A 334 10.88 13.22 -11.87
N GLN A 335 10.54 12.82 -10.64
CA GLN A 335 11.18 11.69 -9.97
C GLN A 335 10.91 10.34 -10.66
N THR A 336 9.77 10.16 -11.32
CA THR A 336 9.47 8.96 -12.12
C THR A 336 10.28 8.86 -13.40
N LEU A 337 10.93 9.95 -13.86
CA LEU A 337 11.80 9.95 -15.03
C LEU A 337 13.23 9.51 -14.71
N ASP A 338 13.61 9.54 -13.43
CA ASP A 338 14.92 9.10 -12.97
C ASP A 338 14.93 7.63 -12.53
N MET A 339 16.12 7.04 -12.48
CA MET A 339 16.33 5.73 -11.87
C MET A 339 16.17 5.85 -10.35
N PRO A 340 15.51 4.89 -9.68
CA PRO A 340 15.04 3.58 -10.17
C PRO A 340 13.66 3.60 -10.83
N TYR A 341 12.89 4.65 -10.63
CA TYR A 341 11.45 4.68 -10.89
C TYR A 341 11.11 4.52 -12.38
N ALA A 342 11.84 5.19 -13.27
CA ALA A 342 11.64 5.05 -14.72
C ALA A 342 11.71 3.57 -15.16
N HIS A 343 12.63 2.81 -14.57
CA HIS A 343 12.76 1.39 -14.86
C HIS A 343 11.57 0.58 -14.32
N LEU A 344 11.10 0.88 -13.11
CA LEU A 344 9.96 0.20 -12.49
C LEU A 344 8.67 0.43 -13.29
N PHE A 345 8.41 1.67 -13.72
CA PHE A 345 7.24 1.99 -14.57
C PHE A 345 7.34 1.33 -15.95
N ARG A 346 8.54 1.28 -16.54
CA ARG A 346 8.77 0.53 -17.78
C ARG A 346 8.47 -0.97 -17.61
N LEU A 347 8.89 -1.57 -16.49
CA LEU A 347 8.58 -2.98 -16.18
C LEU A 347 7.09 -3.18 -15.96
N PHE A 348 6.41 -2.29 -15.24
CA PHE A 348 4.96 -2.35 -15.04
C PHE A 348 4.21 -2.33 -16.38
N HIS A 349 4.53 -1.36 -17.25
CA HIS A 349 3.97 -1.28 -18.59
C HIS A 349 4.26 -2.53 -19.43
N ALA A 350 5.50 -3.04 -19.40
CA ALA A 350 5.89 -4.22 -20.17
C ALA A 350 5.18 -5.50 -19.70
N ARG A 351 4.92 -5.65 -18.40
CA ARG A 351 4.21 -6.81 -17.84
C ARG A 351 2.74 -6.79 -18.20
N LEU A 352 2.07 -5.64 -18.08
CA LEU A 352 0.64 -5.54 -18.42
C LEU A 352 0.33 -5.83 -19.90
N ASN A 353 1.28 -5.57 -20.80
CA ASN A 353 1.13 -5.83 -22.23
C ASN A 353 1.46 -7.28 -22.65
N GLN A 354 1.76 -8.19 -21.70
CA GLN A 354 1.99 -9.60 -22.04
C GLN A 354 0.68 -10.31 -22.44
N PRO A 355 0.74 -11.35 -23.28
CA PRO A 355 -0.44 -12.15 -23.60
C PRO A 355 -0.92 -12.94 -22.38
N GLN A 356 -2.21 -13.29 -22.34
CA GLN A 356 -2.80 -14.08 -21.25
C GLN A 356 -2.45 -13.51 -19.86
N THR A 357 -2.80 -12.23 -19.68
CA THR A 357 -2.52 -11.49 -18.44
C THR A 357 -3.78 -11.35 -17.58
N PHE A 358 -3.71 -11.82 -16.34
CA PHE A 358 -4.65 -11.46 -15.30
C PHE A 358 -4.08 -10.28 -14.49
N PHE A 359 -4.82 -9.19 -14.43
CA PHE A 359 -4.46 -7.98 -13.70
C PHE A 359 -5.43 -7.73 -12.55
N LEU A 360 -4.94 -7.89 -11.32
CA LEU A 360 -5.70 -7.67 -10.10
C LEU A 360 -5.34 -6.31 -9.49
N VAL A 361 -6.34 -5.44 -9.29
CA VAL A 361 -6.19 -4.12 -8.67
C VAL A 361 -6.94 -4.09 -7.35
N VAL A 362 -6.23 -3.84 -6.24
CA VAL A 362 -6.84 -3.80 -4.91
C VAL A 362 -6.37 -2.56 -4.14
N GLY A 363 -7.33 -1.82 -3.57
CA GLY A 363 -7.04 -0.65 -2.74
C GLY A 363 -6.47 0.55 -3.48
N TYR A 364 -6.62 0.60 -4.82
CA TYR A 364 -6.15 1.71 -5.66
C TYR A 364 -7.28 2.65 -6.05
N GLY A 365 -7.13 3.93 -5.68
CA GLY A 365 -8.12 4.97 -5.93
C GLY A 365 -8.14 5.54 -7.36
N PHE A 366 -7.21 5.13 -8.23
CA PHE A 366 -7.00 5.73 -9.55
C PHE A 366 -6.79 7.26 -9.54
N GLY A 367 -6.16 7.77 -8.47
CA GLY A 367 -5.77 9.17 -8.32
C GLY A 367 -4.43 9.51 -8.98
N ASP A 368 -3.55 8.51 -9.19
CA ASP A 368 -2.28 8.72 -9.86
C ASP A 368 -2.44 8.65 -11.39
N ASP A 369 -2.41 9.81 -12.05
CA ASP A 369 -2.63 9.94 -13.50
C ASP A 369 -1.67 9.07 -14.34
N HIS A 370 -0.40 9.02 -13.97
CA HIS A 370 0.62 8.30 -14.73
C HIS A 370 0.45 6.77 -14.65
N VAL A 371 0.14 6.22 -13.47
CA VAL A 371 -0.23 4.80 -13.29
C VAL A 371 -1.54 4.51 -14.04
N THR A 372 -2.54 5.39 -13.89
CA THR A 372 -3.85 5.22 -14.52
C THR A 372 -3.75 5.17 -16.04
N ARG A 373 -2.96 6.04 -16.66
CA ARG A 373 -2.72 6.02 -18.12
C ARG A 373 -2.05 4.73 -18.60
N ILE A 374 -1.13 4.15 -17.83
CA ILE A 374 -0.51 2.86 -18.15
C ILE A 374 -1.58 1.75 -18.12
N ILE A 375 -2.45 1.74 -17.12
CA ILE A 375 -3.55 0.78 -17.01
C ILE A 375 -4.52 0.91 -18.19
N GLU A 376 -4.94 2.15 -18.50
CA GLU A 376 -5.83 2.44 -19.64
C GLU A 376 -5.24 1.98 -20.97
N THR A 377 -3.94 2.19 -21.16
CA THR A 377 -3.22 1.72 -22.35
C THR A 377 -3.18 0.19 -22.40
N ALA A 378 -2.92 -0.45 -21.26
CA ALA A 378 -2.87 -1.91 -21.16
C ALA A 378 -4.22 -2.59 -21.42
N LEU A 379 -5.35 -1.92 -21.16
CA LEU A 379 -6.67 -2.44 -21.51
C LEU A 379 -6.83 -2.63 -23.03
N MET A 380 -6.01 -2.00 -23.88
CA MET A 380 -6.01 -2.28 -25.32
C MET A 380 -5.52 -3.70 -25.65
N ASN A 381 -4.89 -4.41 -24.69
CA ASN A 381 -4.53 -5.81 -24.83
C ASN A 381 -5.78 -6.70 -24.77
N PRO A 382 -6.18 -7.36 -25.88
CA PRO A 382 -7.40 -8.16 -25.92
C PRO A 382 -7.33 -9.41 -25.05
N SER A 383 -6.14 -9.81 -24.62
CA SER A 383 -5.88 -10.98 -23.78
C SER A 383 -5.72 -10.65 -22.29
N LEU A 384 -5.77 -9.36 -21.91
CA LEU A 384 -5.80 -8.91 -20.52
C LEU A 384 -7.20 -9.06 -19.92
N VAL A 385 -7.27 -9.58 -18.70
CA VAL A 385 -8.46 -9.60 -17.85
C VAL A 385 -8.14 -8.81 -16.60
N MET A 386 -8.92 -7.76 -16.31
CA MET A 386 -8.73 -6.92 -15.14
C MET A 386 -9.82 -7.18 -14.10
N LEU A 387 -9.44 -7.38 -12.83
CA LEU A 387 -10.37 -7.35 -11.70
C LEU A 387 -10.01 -6.21 -10.77
N VAL A 388 -10.96 -5.32 -10.49
CA VAL A 388 -10.84 -4.26 -9.48
C VAL A 388 -11.67 -4.64 -8.27
N VAL A 389 -11.06 -4.59 -7.09
CA VAL A 389 -11.74 -4.79 -5.80
C VAL A 389 -11.95 -3.43 -5.15
N GLU A 390 -13.21 -3.00 -5.07
CA GLU A 390 -13.61 -1.70 -4.54
C GLU A 390 -14.75 -1.89 -3.53
N PRO A 391 -14.56 -1.56 -2.24
CA PRO A 391 -15.61 -1.72 -1.23
C PRO A 391 -16.86 -0.88 -1.51
N ASN A 392 -16.68 0.35 -2.01
CA ASN A 392 -17.78 1.29 -2.16
C ASN A 392 -18.40 1.24 -3.57
N PRO A 393 -19.61 0.69 -3.74
CA PRO A 393 -20.25 0.57 -5.06
C PRO A 393 -20.64 1.94 -5.65
N GLN A 394 -20.69 2.99 -4.83
CA GLN A 394 -20.98 4.37 -5.25
C GLN A 394 -19.71 5.15 -5.60
N SER A 395 -18.54 4.52 -5.56
CA SER A 395 -17.26 5.15 -5.90
C SER A 395 -17.18 5.49 -7.38
N ALA A 396 -16.52 6.62 -7.70
CA ALA A 396 -16.19 7.00 -9.09
C ALA A 396 -15.32 5.94 -9.80
N ILE A 397 -14.65 5.06 -9.04
CA ILE A 397 -13.86 3.93 -9.55
C ILE A 397 -14.77 2.94 -10.27
N VAL A 398 -15.93 2.60 -9.69
CA VAL A 398 -16.89 1.66 -10.27
C VAL A 398 -17.41 2.23 -11.60
N GLU A 399 -17.77 3.51 -11.62
CA GLU A 399 -18.21 4.19 -12.84
C GLU A 399 -17.10 4.24 -13.91
N ARG A 400 -15.85 4.47 -13.50
CA ARG A 400 -14.69 4.43 -14.40
C ARG A 400 -14.51 3.06 -15.04
N VAL A 401 -14.58 1.98 -14.25
CA VAL A 401 -14.45 0.61 -14.78
C VAL A 401 -15.63 0.23 -15.66
N ARG A 402 -16.85 0.71 -15.36
CA ARG A 402 -18.02 0.55 -16.25
C ARG A 402 -17.82 1.18 -17.62
N ARG A 403 -17.08 2.29 -17.73
CA ARG A 403 -16.71 2.85 -19.04
C ARG A 403 -15.76 1.93 -19.81
N TYR A 404 -14.86 1.21 -19.15
CA TYR A 404 -14.04 0.21 -19.83
C TYR A 404 -14.88 -0.97 -20.31
N GLN A 405 -15.84 -1.41 -19.49
CA GLN A 405 -16.78 -2.48 -19.83
C GLN A 405 -17.64 -2.16 -21.05
N SER A 406 -18.12 -0.92 -21.18
CA SER A 406 -18.93 -0.49 -22.34
C SER A 406 -18.12 -0.42 -23.64
N LEU A 407 -16.80 -0.26 -23.54
CA LEU A 407 -15.87 -0.36 -24.67
C LEU A 407 -15.50 -1.82 -25.01
N GLY A 408 -16.15 -2.79 -24.38
CA GLY A 408 -15.92 -4.23 -24.61
C GLY A 408 -14.70 -4.80 -23.87
N GLN A 409 -14.04 -4.00 -23.04
CA GLN A 409 -12.84 -4.43 -22.31
C GLN A 409 -13.20 -5.43 -21.21
N ARG A 410 -12.32 -6.42 -21.00
CA ARG A 410 -12.53 -7.48 -20.01
C ARG A 410 -12.17 -7.03 -18.60
N ALA A 411 -12.87 -6.00 -18.13
CA ALA A 411 -12.70 -5.39 -16.82
C ALA A 411 -13.89 -5.76 -15.91
N PHE A 412 -13.58 -6.28 -14.73
CA PHE A 412 -14.54 -6.72 -13.72
C PHE A 412 -14.39 -5.87 -12.46
N VAL A 413 -15.48 -5.68 -11.73
CA VAL A 413 -15.46 -5.02 -10.42
C VAL A 413 -16.13 -5.90 -9.40
N LEU A 414 -15.42 -6.22 -8.31
CA LEU A 414 -16.00 -6.82 -7.11
C LEU A 414 -16.25 -5.72 -6.08
N THR A 415 -17.49 -5.59 -5.64
CA THR A 415 -17.93 -4.58 -4.66
C THR A 415 -18.96 -5.14 -3.69
N GLU A 416 -19.22 -4.41 -2.60
CA GLU A 416 -20.34 -4.69 -1.70
C GLU A 416 -21.69 -4.54 -2.43
N ARG A 417 -22.62 -5.45 -2.16
CA ARG A 417 -24.02 -5.31 -2.54
C ARG A 417 -24.76 -4.52 -1.46
N LEU A 418 -25.28 -3.35 -1.83
CA LEU A 418 -26.10 -2.53 -0.94
C LEU A 418 -27.60 -2.78 -1.16
N GLY A 419 -28.34 -2.86 -0.06
CA GLY A 419 -29.80 -2.75 -0.06
C GLY A 419 -30.27 -1.33 -0.38
N ALA A 420 -31.57 -1.18 -0.66
CA ALA A 420 -32.15 0.12 -0.96
C ALA A 420 -32.00 1.09 0.22
N GLY A 421 -31.23 2.17 0.03
CA GLY A 421 -30.99 3.19 1.04
C GLY A 421 -29.86 2.88 2.04
N GLU A 422 -29.17 1.74 1.89
CA GLU A 422 -28.02 1.39 2.73
C GLU A 422 -26.76 2.17 2.34
N LYS A 423 -25.88 2.41 3.32
CA LYS A 423 -24.55 2.99 3.11
C LYS A 423 -23.50 1.89 3.11
N CYS A 424 -22.40 2.12 2.38
CA CYS A 424 -21.23 1.23 2.37
C CYS A 424 -20.77 0.90 3.79
N SER A 425 -20.59 -0.39 4.09
CA SER A 425 -20.16 -0.86 5.40
C SER A 425 -18.65 -0.72 5.62
N TYR A 426 -17.87 -0.63 4.53
CA TYR A 426 -16.41 -0.70 4.53
C TYR A 426 -15.85 -1.94 5.24
N LYS A 427 -16.60 -3.05 5.20
CA LYS A 427 -16.16 -4.36 5.70
C LYS A 427 -16.09 -5.41 4.59
N ILE A 428 -16.90 -5.24 3.56
CA ILE A 428 -17.05 -6.18 2.44
C ILE A 428 -16.28 -5.67 1.23
N ALA A 429 -15.68 -6.59 0.46
CA ALA A 429 -14.80 -6.28 -0.67
C ALA A 429 -13.64 -5.34 -0.28
N THR A 430 -13.23 -5.36 1.00
CA THR A 430 -11.98 -4.76 1.47
C THR A 430 -10.82 -5.69 1.12
N PHE A 431 -9.57 -5.20 1.18
CA PHE A 431 -8.41 -6.07 0.95
C PHE A 431 -8.36 -7.26 1.91
N ALA A 432 -8.62 -7.03 3.19
CA ALA A 432 -8.64 -8.09 4.20
C ALA A 432 -9.74 -9.13 3.93
N ASP A 433 -10.96 -8.67 3.66
CA ASP A 433 -12.09 -9.53 3.31
C ASP A 433 -11.83 -10.31 2.01
N PHE A 434 -11.31 -9.66 0.98
CA PHE A 434 -10.95 -10.29 -0.29
C PHE A 434 -9.90 -11.38 -0.09
N ALA A 435 -8.84 -11.09 0.67
CA ALA A 435 -7.77 -12.04 0.96
C ALA A 435 -8.25 -13.25 1.75
N GLN A 436 -9.13 -13.04 2.73
CA GLN A 436 -9.62 -14.09 3.61
C GLN A 436 -10.70 -14.93 2.96
N ASN A 437 -11.74 -14.30 2.44
CA ASN A 437 -13.00 -14.94 2.11
C ASN A 437 -13.17 -15.20 0.60
N ILE A 438 -12.59 -14.36 -0.26
CA ILE A 438 -12.81 -14.42 -1.71
C ILE A 438 -11.71 -15.18 -2.45
N MET A 439 -10.44 -14.97 -2.09
CA MET A 439 -9.33 -15.70 -2.71
C MET A 439 -9.47 -17.21 -2.45
N PRO A 440 -9.19 -18.08 -3.44
CA PRO A 440 -9.33 -19.53 -3.27
C PRO A 440 -8.53 -20.07 -2.08
N ASP A 441 -9.12 -20.97 -1.31
CA ASP A 441 -8.48 -21.53 -0.12
C ASP A 441 -7.33 -22.49 -0.47
N VAL A 442 -6.30 -22.48 0.38
CA VAL A 442 -5.11 -23.30 0.23
C VAL A 442 -4.91 -24.09 1.51
N LYS A 443 -4.95 -25.43 1.39
CA LYS A 443 -4.80 -26.36 2.52
C LYS A 443 -3.55 -26.10 3.38
N TRP A 444 -2.45 -25.68 2.76
CA TRP A 444 -1.21 -25.36 3.45
C TRP A 444 -1.33 -24.19 4.44
N LEU A 445 -2.16 -23.18 4.15
CA LEU A 445 -2.33 -22.03 5.05
C LEU A 445 -2.98 -22.46 6.38
N ASP A 446 -3.94 -23.38 6.32
CA ASP A 446 -4.58 -23.94 7.50
C ASP A 446 -3.60 -24.77 8.33
N ASP A 447 -2.78 -25.59 7.66
CA ASP A 447 -1.73 -26.38 8.30
C ASP A 447 -0.67 -25.47 8.96
N TYR A 448 -0.29 -24.37 8.29
CA TYR A 448 0.65 -23.38 8.82
C TYR A 448 0.10 -22.67 10.07
N ARG A 449 -1.16 -22.22 10.04
CA ARG A 449 -1.83 -21.61 11.21
C ARG A 449 -1.92 -22.58 12.38
N ARG A 450 -2.26 -23.85 12.12
CA ARG A 450 -2.28 -24.89 13.15
C ARG A 450 -0.91 -25.08 13.80
N LEU A 451 0.15 -25.14 12.99
CA LEU A 451 1.52 -25.27 13.49
C LEU A 451 1.92 -24.07 14.37
N ARG A 452 1.64 -22.84 13.94
CA ARG A 452 1.90 -21.64 14.75
C ARG A 452 1.10 -21.59 16.05
N SER A 453 -0.17 -21.96 16.00
CA SER A 453 -1.00 -22.06 17.20
C SER A 453 -0.46 -23.10 18.19
N PHE A 454 0.09 -24.21 17.69
CA PHE A 454 0.72 -25.24 18.50
C PHE A 454 2.04 -24.76 19.13
N GLU A 455 2.91 -24.06 18.36
CA GLU A 455 4.13 -23.43 18.87
C GLU A 455 3.82 -22.44 20.01
N GLU A 456 2.78 -21.61 19.85
CA GLU A 456 2.36 -20.69 20.91
C GLU A 456 1.83 -21.40 22.15
N GLN A 457 1.09 -22.49 21.97
CA GLN A 457 0.62 -23.31 23.09
C GLN A 457 1.80 -23.91 23.86
N ILE A 458 2.83 -24.40 23.16
CA ILE A 458 4.06 -24.89 23.79
C ILE A 458 4.73 -23.78 24.60
N ARG A 459 4.95 -22.60 23.99
CA ARG A 459 5.59 -21.46 24.67
C ARG A 459 4.84 -21.06 25.93
N LYS A 460 3.50 -20.94 25.87
CA LYS A 460 2.65 -20.65 27.03
C LYS A 460 2.69 -21.74 28.11
N THR A 461 3.00 -22.98 27.74
CA THR A 461 3.13 -24.09 28.69
C THR A 461 4.52 -24.12 29.34
N GLU A 462 5.56 -23.74 28.60
CA GLU A 462 6.92 -23.57 29.12
C GLU A 462 7.03 -22.38 30.09
N ASP A 463 6.38 -21.25 29.76
CA ASP A 463 6.28 -20.07 30.64
C ASP A 463 5.44 -20.32 31.91
N ARG A 464 4.71 -21.45 31.98
CA ARG A 464 3.88 -21.86 33.13
C ARG A 464 4.57 -22.84 34.09
N LYS A 465 5.85 -23.17 33.90
CA LYS A 465 6.60 -23.91 34.93
C LYS A 465 6.79 -23.01 36.16
N PRO A 466 6.24 -23.37 37.34
CA PRO A 466 6.40 -22.55 38.53
C PRO A 466 7.79 -22.71 39.13
N ASP A 467 8.20 -21.69 39.89
CA ASP A 467 9.40 -21.63 40.72
C ASP A 467 9.69 -22.96 41.44
N ALA A 468 10.98 -23.29 41.52
CA ALA A 468 11.51 -24.43 42.24
C ALA A 468 10.95 -24.50 43.68
N PRO A 469 10.76 -25.71 44.25
CA PRO A 469 10.25 -25.84 45.60
C PRO A 469 11.23 -25.19 46.59
N GLU A 470 10.72 -24.32 47.45
CA GLU A 470 11.44 -23.82 48.62
C GLU A 470 12.07 -25.01 49.36
N SER A 471 13.39 -25.00 49.44
CA SER A 471 14.16 -25.95 50.22
C SER A 471 13.79 -25.78 51.69
N ALA A 472 12.96 -26.69 52.21
CA ALA A 472 12.90 -26.95 53.63
C ALA A 472 14.21 -27.67 54.03
N THR A 473 15.11 -26.97 54.70
CA THR A 473 16.00 -27.51 55.74
C THR A 473 16.59 -26.39 56.58
#